data_AF-A0A329T111-F1
#
_entry.id   AF-A0A329T111-F1
#
_cell.length_a   1.000
_cell.length_b   1.000
_cell.length_c   1.000
_cell.angle_alpha   90.00
_cell.angle_beta   90.00
_cell.angle_gamma   90.00
#
_symmetry.space_group_name_H-M   'P 1'
#
loop_
_entity.id
_entity.type
_entity.pdbx_description
1 polymer ?
#
loop_
_entity_poly.entity_id
_entity_poly.type
_entity_poly.pdbx_seq_one_letter_code
_entity_poly.pdbx_strand_id
1 'polypeptide(L)'
;MADSPALCSSNTLWWRRTYGHDNVSAANANPSALDGFYCAIRDNQVEQVQRYIAQNPAAVFTKVFGGNQRTALYVASSFGRHKIVTLLLHRGADKDLQCDGVRPIDVAGFASAGSIDRMKVRALLQGDSCPQVILRLDDKYSAGETRRFRLQIHFSEPVDEFTQEDVTVSEGCEVTQFSMLRRDLYHATVQLTQESSEASVEVLAGAARAAVGGRCNAQSRPLQLLA
;
A
#
# COMPACT_ATOMS: atom_id res chain seq x y z
N MET A 1 15.63 18.85 -29.98
CA MET A 1 15.68 18.09 -28.72
C MET A 1 15.47 19.11 -27.62
N ALA A 2 14.27 19.19 -27.05
CA ALA A 2 13.98 20.10 -25.95
C ALA A 2 14.11 19.31 -24.65
N ASP A 3 14.98 19.77 -23.75
CA ASP A 3 15.13 19.20 -22.42
C ASP A 3 13.78 19.19 -21.70
N SER A 4 13.42 18.02 -21.16
CA SER A 4 12.20 17.88 -20.37
C SER A 4 12.33 18.73 -19.11
N PRO A 5 11.43 19.70 -18.87
CA PRO A 5 11.61 20.64 -17.77
C PRO A 5 11.44 19.93 -16.42
N ALA A 6 12.22 20.35 -15.42
CA ALA A 6 12.24 19.74 -14.09
C ALA A 6 10.83 19.67 -13.47
N LEU A 7 10.49 18.55 -12.85
CA LEU A 7 9.17 18.29 -12.26
C LEU A 7 8.90 19.22 -11.06
N CYS A 8 8.39 20.42 -11.32
CA CYS A 8 7.83 21.35 -10.32
C CYS A 8 6.29 21.30 -10.34
N SER A 9 5.63 21.81 -9.30
CA SER A 9 4.16 21.85 -9.19
C SER A 9 3.48 22.52 -10.39
N SER A 10 4.12 23.54 -10.97
CA SER A 10 3.68 24.21 -12.20
C SER A 10 3.72 23.29 -13.43
N ASN A 11 4.71 22.40 -13.51
CA ASN A 11 4.79 21.41 -14.59
C ASN A 11 3.78 20.29 -14.40
N THR A 12 3.53 19.82 -13.17
CA THR A 12 2.52 18.77 -12.93
C THR A 12 1.12 19.17 -13.39
N LEU A 13 0.73 20.44 -13.14
CA LEU A 13 -0.55 20.97 -13.63
C LEU A 13 -0.60 21.10 -15.15
N TRP A 14 0.52 21.47 -15.78
CA TRP A 14 0.64 21.50 -17.23
C TRP A 14 0.50 20.07 -17.81
N TRP A 15 1.27 19.09 -17.32
CA TRP A 15 1.19 17.70 -17.77
C TRP A 15 -0.21 17.10 -17.56
N ARG A 16 -0.86 17.39 -16.43
CA ARG A 16 -2.25 16.99 -16.15
C ARG A 16 -3.23 17.56 -17.18
N ARG A 17 -3.09 18.86 -17.52
CA ARG A 17 -3.92 19.51 -18.54
C ARG A 17 -3.67 18.93 -19.93
N THR A 18 -2.42 18.69 -20.29
CA THR A 18 -2.01 18.27 -21.65
C THR A 18 -2.21 16.78 -21.91
N TYR A 19 -2.10 15.91 -20.91
CA TYR A 19 -2.14 14.45 -21.10
C TYR A 19 -3.18 13.72 -20.22
N GLY A 20 -3.74 14.39 -19.20
CA GLY A 20 -4.76 13.80 -18.31
C GLY A 20 -6.18 13.87 -18.88
N HIS A 21 -6.44 14.81 -19.78
CA HIS A 21 -7.73 15.03 -20.42
C HIS A 21 -7.78 14.54 -21.86
N ASP A 22 -6.68 14.69 -22.59
CA ASP A 22 -6.63 14.36 -24.01
C ASP A 22 -6.13 12.94 -24.25
N ASN A 23 -6.79 12.28 -25.19
CA ASN A 23 -6.44 10.98 -25.75
C ASN A 23 -5.17 11.16 -26.62
N VAL A 24 -4.05 11.52 -26.00
CA VAL A 24 -2.79 11.71 -26.72
C VAL A 24 -2.40 10.35 -27.26
N SER A 25 -2.54 10.23 -28.58
CA SER A 25 -2.30 8.99 -29.29
C SER A 25 -0.91 8.48 -28.94
N ALA A 26 -0.86 7.30 -28.34
CA ALA A 26 0.36 6.52 -28.12
C ALA A 26 1.07 6.16 -29.45
N ALA A 27 0.62 6.69 -30.60
CA ALA A 27 1.16 6.46 -31.95
C ALA A 27 2.66 6.73 -32.11
N ASN A 28 3.29 7.50 -31.21
CA ASN A 28 4.74 7.74 -31.23
C ASN A 28 5.53 6.94 -30.18
N ALA A 29 4.86 6.17 -29.31
CA ALA A 29 5.51 5.31 -28.34
C ALA A 29 5.67 3.90 -28.92
N ASN A 30 6.85 3.29 -28.78
CA ASN A 30 7.06 1.90 -29.17
C ASN A 30 6.11 1.01 -28.34
N PRO A 31 5.10 0.35 -28.96
CA PRO A 31 4.07 -0.40 -28.23
C PRO A 31 4.67 -1.48 -27.31
N SER A 32 5.75 -2.13 -27.76
CA SER A 32 6.46 -3.15 -26.98
C SER A 32 7.08 -2.62 -25.67
N ALA A 33 7.61 -1.40 -25.70
CA ALA A 33 8.22 -0.78 -24.52
C ALA A 33 7.14 -0.33 -23.51
N LEU A 34 6.00 0.11 -24.01
CA LEU A 34 4.86 0.53 -23.21
C LEU A 34 4.14 -0.65 -22.57
N ASP A 35 3.94 -1.74 -23.33
CA ASP A 35 3.45 -3.00 -22.80
C ASP A 35 4.39 -3.55 -21.72
N GLY A 36 5.71 -3.47 -21.95
CA GLY A 36 6.72 -3.82 -20.96
C GLY A 36 6.62 -3.02 -19.67
N PHE A 37 6.36 -1.71 -19.76
CA PHE A 37 6.14 -0.85 -18.60
C PHE A 37 4.92 -1.28 -17.76
N TYR A 38 3.78 -1.55 -18.39
CA TYR A 38 2.59 -1.99 -17.68
C TYR A 38 2.70 -3.42 -17.14
N CYS A 39 3.44 -4.31 -17.81
CA CYS A 39 3.80 -5.62 -17.27
C CYS A 39 4.67 -5.46 -16.02
N ALA A 40 5.68 -4.58 -16.04
CA ALA A 40 6.51 -4.28 -14.88
C ALA A 40 5.68 -3.72 -13.71
N ILE A 41 4.67 -2.89 -13.97
CA ILE A 41 3.72 -2.43 -12.94
C ILE A 41 2.94 -3.61 -12.38
N ARG A 42 2.28 -4.40 -13.24
CA ARG A 42 1.49 -5.58 -12.84
C ARG A 42 2.32 -6.53 -11.98
N ASP A 43 3.56 -6.79 -12.37
CA ASP A 43 4.46 -7.77 -11.78
C ASP A 43 5.28 -7.19 -10.61
N ASN A 44 4.96 -5.97 -10.17
CA ASN A 44 5.58 -5.28 -9.03
C ASN A 44 7.11 -5.06 -9.16
N GLN A 45 7.60 -4.88 -10.39
CA GLN A 45 9.00 -4.66 -10.70
C GLN A 45 9.38 -3.18 -10.54
N VAL A 46 9.43 -2.72 -9.29
CA VAL A 46 9.62 -1.29 -8.92
C VAL A 46 10.82 -0.65 -9.64
N GLU A 47 11.95 -1.34 -9.74
CA GLU A 47 13.15 -0.82 -10.38
C GLU A 47 12.99 -0.61 -11.89
N GLN A 48 12.29 -1.52 -12.57
CA GLN A 48 12.03 -1.40 -14.01
C GLN A 48 11.07 -0.25 -14.29
N VAL A 49 10.04 -0.10 -13.46
CA VAL A 49 9.11 1.04 -13.51
C VAL A 49 9.86 2.35 -13.29
N GLN A 50 10.73 2.42 -12.28
CA GLN A 50 11.54 3.60 -12.00
C GLN A 50 12.47 3.97 -13.17
N ARG A 51 13.13 2.97 -13.77
CA ARG A 51 14.01 3.16 -14.93
C ARG A 51 13.23 3.66 -16.15
N TYR A 52 12.06 3.09 -16.41
CA TYR A 52 11.21 3.52 -17.51
C TYR A 52 10.72 4.96 -17.33
N ILE A 53 10.24 5.32 -16.14
CA ILE A 53 9.79 6.70 -15.85
C ILE A 53 10.95 7.70 -15.96
N ALA A 54 12.17 7.31 -15.58
CA ALA A 54 13.34 8.18 -15.72
C ALA A 54 13.63 8.53 -17.19
N GLN A 55 13.40 7.58 -18.11
CA GLN A 55 13.56 7.79 -19.56
C GLN A 55 12.33 8.43 -20.20
N ASN A 56 11.13 8.19 -19.64
CA ASN A 56 9.85 8.62 -20.18
C ASN A 56 8.98 9.25 -19.08
N PRO A 57 9.27 10.48 -18.61
CA PRO A 57 8.55 11.10 -17.50
C PRO A 57 7.04 11.26 -17.75
N ALA A 58 6.66 11.48 -19.02
CA ALA A 58 5.26 11.63 -19.42
C ALA A 58 4.40 10.39 -19.11
N ALA A 59 4.98 9.19 -19.03
CA ALA A 59 4.27 7.94 -18.78
C ALA A 59 3.51 7.91 -17.44
N VAL A 60 3.90 8.78 -16.50
CA VAL A 60 3.20 8.98 -15.22
C VAL A 60 1.79 9.54 -15.42
N PHE A 61 1.59 10.33 -16.48
CA PHE A 61 0.38 11.12 -16.72
C PHE A 61 -0.47 10.62 -17.88
N THR A 62 0.10 9.79 -18.76
CA THR A 62 -0.58 9.34 -19.98
C THR A 62 -1.67 8.30 -19.72
N LYS A 63 -2.78 8.46 -20.43
CA LYS A 63 -3.84 7.45 -20.58
C LYS A 63 -3.57 6.66 -21.85
N VAL A 64 -3.23 5.38 -21.70
CA VAL A 64 -2.59 4.65 -22.80
C VAL A 64 -3.53 3.69 -23.53
N PHE A 65 -4.45 3.06 -22.82
CA PHE A 65 -5.30 2.03 -23.42
C PHE A 65 -6.55 2.65 -24.06
N GLY A 66 -6.68 2.52 -25.38
CA GLY A 66 -7.89 2.89 -26.14
C GLY A 66 -9.16 2.31 -25.49
N GLY A 67 -10.25 3.07 -25.52
CA GLY A 67 -11.51 2.77 -24.81
C GLY A 67 -11.43 2.96 -23.29
N ASN A 68 -10.47 2.32 -22.63
CA ASN A 68 -10.43 2.20 -21.16
C ASN A 68 -9.58 3.27 -20.42
N GLN A 69 -8.80 4.06 -21.16
CA GLN A 69 -8.08 5.27 -20.70
C GLN A 69 -7.36 5.14 -19.34
N ARG A 70 -6.60 4.06 -19.11
CA ARG A 70 -5.96 3.82 -17.80
C ARG A 70 -4.59 4.51 -17.68
N THR A 71 -4.35 5.13 -16.52
CA THR A 71 -3.04 5.66 -16.11
C THR A 71 -2.20 4.60 -15.42
N ALA A 72 -0.88 4.84 -15.32
CA ALA A 72 0.02 4.01 -14.52
C ALA A 72 -0.46 3.87 -13.06
N LEU A 73 -0.96 4.97 -12.48
CA LEU A 73 -1.45 4.99 -11.10
C LEU A 73 -2.70 4.13 -10.92
N TYR A 74 -3.63 4.18 -11.86
CA TYR A 74 -4.82 3.33 -11.85
C TYR A 74 -4.44 1.84 -11.85
N VAL A 75 -3.53 1.43 -12.75
CA VAL A 75 -3.09 0.04 -12.87
C VAL A 75 -2.36 -0.41 -11.59
N ALA A 76 -1.41 0.40 -11.10
CA ALA A 76 -0.70 0.10 -9.86
C ALA A 76 -1.65 -0.03 -8.66
N SER A 77 -2.67 0.83 -8.59
CA SER A 77 -3.69 0.78 -7.54
C SER A 77 -4.54 -0.48 -7.63
N SER A 78 -4.98 -0.84 -8.84
CA SER A 78 -5.76 -2.05 -9.12
C SER A 78 -5.05 -3.32 -8.63
N PHE A 79 -3.75 -3.43 -8.89
CA PHE A 79 -2.91 -4.56 -8.47
C PHE A 79 -2.34 -4.44 -7.04
N GLY A 80 -2.69 -3.40 -6.28
CA GLY A 80 -2.22 -3.23 -4.90
C GLY A 80 -0.72 -2.92 -4.78
N ARG A 81 -0.07 -2.36 -5.81
CA ARG A 81 1.38 -2.17 -5.85
C ARG A 81 1.80 -0.92 -5.08
N HIS A 82 1.69 -0.94 -3.76
CA HIS A 82 1.85 0.24 -2.93
C HIS A 82 3.18 0.98 -3.14
N LYS A 83 4.30 0.27 -3.38
CA LYS A 83 5.62 0.90 -3.64
C LYS A 83 5.62 1.67 -4.95
N ILE A 84 4.96 1.12 -5.97
CA ILE A 84 4.81 1.77 -7.28
C ILE A 84 3.83 2.95 -7.17
N VAL A 85 2.75 2.80 -6.41
CA VAL A 85 1.83 3.90 -6.10
C VAL A 85 2.58 5.06 -5.44
N THR A 86 3.39 4.80 -4.40
CA THR A 86 4.25 5.81 -3.76
C THR A 86 5.18 6.47 -4.78
N LEU A 87 5.86 5.69 -5.62
CA LEU A 87 6.74 6.21 -6.67
C LEU A 87 5.98 7.15 -7.63
N LEU A 88 4.81 6.75 -8.11
CA LEU A 88 4.02 7.54 -9.05
C LEU A 88 3.50 8.83 -8.42
N LEU A 89 3.01 8.77 -7.17
CA LEU A 89 2.56 9.95 -6.42
C LEU A 89 3.72 10.93 -6.18
N HIS A 90 4.90 10.44 -5.83
CA HIS A 90 6.11 11.26 -5.71
C HIS A 90 6.53 11.92 -7.04
N ARG A 91 6.15 11.34 -8.18
CA ARG A 91 6.37 11.93 -9.52
C ARG A 91 5.21 12.83 -9.96
N GLY A 92 4.25 13.11 -9.09
CA GLY A 92 3.14 14.03 -9.33
C GLY A 92 1.93 13.39 -9.99
N ALA A 93 1.81 12.06 -10.04
CA ALA A 93 0.61 11.41 -10.55
C ALA A 93 -0.64 11.93 -9.82
N ASP A 94 -1.65 12.31 -10.59
CA ASP A 94 -2.92 12.79 -10.03
C ASP A 94 -3.74 11.62 -9.48
N LYS A 95 -3.87 11.57 -8.15
CA LYS A 95 -4.59 10.52 -7.43
C LYS A 95 -6.10 10.53 -7.65
N ASP A 96 -6.64 11.64 -8.15
CA ASP A 96 -8.06 11.82 -8.42
C ASP A 96 -8.39 11.66 -9.92
N LEU A 97 -7.38 11.43 -10.77
CA LEU A 97 -7.59 11.31 -12.21
C LEU A 97 -8.39 10.05 -12.56
N GLN A 98 -9.61 10.28 -13.02
CA GLN A 98 -10.52 9.20 -13.40
C GLN A 98 -10.09 8.55 -14.73
N CYS A 99 -10.15 7.22 -14.72
CA CYS A 99 -10.05 6.37 -15.90
C CYS A 99 -11.43 5.73 -16.09
N ASP A 100 -12.14 6.10 -17.17
CA ASP A 100 -13.51 5.66 -17.44
C ASP A 100 -14.47 5.91 -16.25
N GLY A 101 -14.44 7.13 -15.71
CA GLY A 101 -15.26 7.53 -14.55
C GLY A 101 -14.83 6.96 -13.20
N VAL A 102 -13.84 6.05 -13.16
CA VAL A 102 -13.39 5.38 -11.94
C VAL A 102 -12.06 5.97 -11.46
N ARG A 103 -11.95 6.33 -10.17
CA ARG A 103 -10.70 6.85 -9.61
C ARG A 103 -9.76 5.71 -9.19
N PRO A 104 -8.44 5.96 -9.09
CA PRO A 104 -7.47 4.99 -8.60
C PRO A 104 -7.85 4.38 -7.23
N ILE A 105 -8.42 5.16 -6.31
CA ILE A 105 -8.81 4.66 -4.98
C ILE A 105 -9.96 3.64 -5.03
N ASP A 106 -10.84 3.77 -6.03
CA ASP A 106 -12.03 2.94 -6.17
C ASP A 106 -11.64 1.53 -6.67
N VAL A 107 -10.49 1.39 -7.33
CA VAL A 107 -9.91 0.10 -7.75
C VAL A 107 -8.84 -0.44 -6.80
N ALA A 108 -8.53 0.24 -5.70
CA ALA A 108 -7.43 -0.15 -4.81
C ALA A 108 -7.51 -1.62 -4.37
N GLY A 109 -6.53 -2.42 -4.81
CA GLY A 109 -6.42 -3.85 -4.53
C GLY A 109 -7.51 -4.73 -5.16
N PHE A 110 -8.25 -4.25 -6.16
CA PHE A 110 -9.30 -5.03 -6.84
C PHE A 110 -8.75 -6.33 -7.46
N ALA A 111 -7.56 -6.28 -8.04
CA ALA A 111 -6.88 -7.42 -8.66
C ALA A 111 -5.77 -8.02 -7.76
N SER A 112 -5.77 -7.71 -6.46
CA SER A 112 -4.82 -8.26 -5.49
C SER A 112 -5.54 -9.04 -4.40
N ALA A 113 -5.01 -10.22 -4.06
CA ALA A 113 -5.51 -11.01 -2.93
C ALA A 113 -5.06 -10.46 -1.56
N GLY A 114 -4.06 -9.57 -1.53
CA GLY A 114 -3.45 -9.08 -0.30
C GLY A 114 -4.22 -7.93 0.34
N SER A 115 -4.84 -8.16 1.50
CA SER A 115 -5.51 -7.11 2.29
C SER A 115 -4.57 -5.99 2.73
N ILE A 116 -3.31 -6.31 3.03
CA ILE A 116 -2.26 -5.37 3.44
C ILE A 116 -1.93 -4.39 2.31
N ASP A 117 -1.70 -4.90 1.10
CA ASP A 117 -1.40 -4.10 -0.08
C ASP A 117 -2.56 -3.17 -0.42
N ARG A 118 -3.79 -3.69 -0.36
CA ARG A 118 -5.01 -2.90 -0.51
C ARG A 118 -5.10 -1.78 0.52
N MET A 119 -4.87 -2.08 1.80
CA MET A 119 -4.87 -1.09 2.89
C MET A 119 -3.85 0.02 2.62
N LYS A 120 -2.61 -0.33 2.26
CA LYS A 120 -1.55 0.65 1.99
C LYS A 120 -1.84 1.54 0.79
N VAL A 121 -2.32 0.96 -0.31
CA VAL A 121 -2.75 1.75 -1.49
C VAL A 121 -3.88 2.70 -1.12
N ARG A 122 -4.87 2.25 -0.35
CA ARG A 122 -5.95 3.13 0.10
C ARG A 122 -5.43 4.28 0.93
N ALA A 123 -4.60 4.04 1.94
CA ALA A 123 -4.04 5.11 2.78
C ALA A 123 -3.28 6.16 1.94
N LEU A 124 -2.46 5.73 0.97
CA LEU A 124 -1.74 6.63 0.08
C LEU A 124 -2.66 7.53 -0.76
N LEU A 125 -3.83 7.05 -1.16
CA LEU A 125 -4.76 7.78 -2.02
C LEU A 125 -5.78 8.61 -1.23
N GLN A 126 -6.22 8.11 -0.08
CA GLN A 126 -7.32 8.66 0.72
C GLN A 126 -6.93 9.95 1.48
N GLY A 127 -5.63 10.28 1.58
CA GLY A 127 -5.15 11.53 2.19
C GLY A 127 -5.05 11.45 3.72
N ASP A 128 -5.59 12.44 4.45
CA ASP A 128 -5.53 12.61 5.92
C ASP A 128 -6.26 11.54 6.75
N SER A 129 -6.28 10.30 6.27
CA SER A 129 -6.77 9.15 7.02
C SER A 129 -5.84 8.86 8.20
N CYS A 130 -6.41 8.36 9.30
CA CYS A 130 -5.63 7.78 10.38
C CYS A 130 -4.93 6.48 9.91
N PRO A 131 -3.76 6.13 10.47
CA PRO A 131 -3.11 4.85 10.20
C PRO A 131 -4.07 3.69 10.45
N GLN A 132 -4.24 2.83 9.44
CA GLN A 132 -5.00 1.58 9.58
C GLN A 132 -4.05 0.46 9.99
N VAL A 133 -4.56 -0.54 10.70
CA VAL A 133 -3.77 -1.67 11.19
C VAL A 133 -4.44 -3.00 10.87
N ILE A 134 -3.65 -3.96 10.38
CA ILE A 134 -4.07 -5.34 10.11
C ILE A 134 -3.12 -6.28 10.84
N LEU A 135 -3.72 -7.20 11.60
CA LEU A 135 -3.04 -8.33 12.23
C LEU A 135 -3.12 -9.54 11.30
N ARG A 136 -2.01 -10.27 11.14
CA ARG A 136 -1.94 -11.50 10.33
C ARG A 136 -1.12 -12.56 11.05
N LEU A 137 -1.61 -13.79 11.05
CA LEU A 137 -0.81 -14.96 11.46
C LEU A 137 0.32 -15.23 10.46
N ASP A 138 1.48 -15.63 10.97
CA ASP A 138 2.56 -16.15 10.14
C ASP A 138 2.31 -17.64 9.86
N ASP A 139 1.77 -17.94 8.67
CA ASP A 139 1.38 -19.28 8.21
C ASP A 139 2.57 -20.29 8.20
N LYS A 140 3.81 -19.83 8.36
CA LYS A 140 5.00 -20.70 8.41
C LYS A 140 5.24 -21.34 9.78
N TYR A 141 4.53 -20.88 10.80
CA TYR A 141 4.55 -21.43 12.15
C TYR A 141 3.19 -22.04 12.50
N SER A 142 2.57 -22.72 11.54
CA SER A 142 1.39 -23.55 11.75
C SER A 142 1.58 -24.40 13.00
N ALA A 143 0.58 -24.33 13.88
CA ALA A 143 0.44 -25.06 15.13
C ALA A 143 1.04 -26.47 15.05
N GLY A 144 2.33 -26.60 15.38
CA GLY A 144 2.74 -27.73 16.20
C GLY A 144 2.09 -27.56 17.56
N GLU A 145 2.13 -28.61 18.39
CA GLU A 145 1.59 -28.68 19.77
C GLU A 145 1.89 -27.47 20.70
N THR A 146 2.75 -26.56 20.26
CA THR A 146 3.03 -25.27 20.88
C THR A 146 1.86 -24.31 20.73
N ARG A 147 1.22 -23.96 21.86
CA ARG A 147 0.24 -22.87 22.05
C ARG A 147 0.84 -21.45 21.82
N ARG A 148 1.70 -21.31 20.82
CA ARG A 148 2.50 -20.12 20.54
C ARG A 148 2.25 -19.69 19.10
N PHE A 149 1.80 -18.45 18.92
CA PHE A 149 1.42 -17.90 17.63
C PHE A 149 2.31 -16.72 17.30
N ARG A 150 2.87 -16.72 16.08
CA ARG A 150 3.60 -15.58 15.54
C ARG A 150 2.68 -14.73 14.69
N LEU A 151 2.68 -13.44 14.98
CA LEU A 151 1.81 -12.43 14.40
C LEU A 151 2.64 -11.37 13.70
N GLN A 152 2.13 -10.91 12.57
CA GLN A 152 2.57 -9.70 11.90
C GLN A 152 1.54 -8.61 12.12
N ILE A 153 2.00 -7.44 12.56
CA ILE A 153 1.19 -6.25 12.75
C ILE A 153 1.60 -5.25 11.67
N HIS A 154 0.71 -5.04 10.69
CA HIS A 154 0.95 -4.15 9.56
C HIS A 154 0.18 -2.86 9.75
N PHE A 155 0.89 -1.73 9.73
CA PHE A 155 0.28 -0.40 9.62
C PHE A 155 0.23 0.05 8.16
N SER A 156 -0.75 0.89 7.81
CA SER A 156 -0.91 1.44 6.47
C SER A 156 0.18 2.43 6.07
N GLU A 157 0.81 3.04 7.07
CA GLU A 157 1.90 4.01 6.97
C GLU A 157 2.84 3.85 8.17
N PRO A 158 4.05 4.45 8.14
CA PRO A 158 4.95 4.43 9.29
C PRO A 158 4.32 5.04 10.54
N VAL A 159 4.45 4.35 11.67
CA VAL A 159 4.02 4.82 12.99
C VAL A 159 5.19 4.90 13.97
N ASP A 160 5.01 5.70 15.00
CA ASP A 160 5.87 5.86 16.17
C ASP A 160 5.07 5.55 17.45
N GLU A 161 5.78 5.47 18.57
CA GLU A 161 5.22 5.23 19.92
C GLU A 161 4.54 3.86 20.11
N PHE A 162 4.52 2.98 19.09
CA PHE A 162 3.96 1.65 19.22
C PHE A 162 4.93 0.66 19.89
N THR A 163 4.52 0.12 21.03
CA THR A 163 5.30 -0.78 21.88
C THR A 163 4.58 -2.11 22.12
N GLN A 164 5.20 -3.01 22.88
CA GLN A 164 4.58 -4.27 23.28
C GLN A 164 3.32 -4.07 24.14
N GLU A 165 3.28 -3.03 24.97
CA GLU A 165 2.17 -2.74 25.88
C GLU A 165 0.88 -2.35 25.14
N ASP A 166 1.03 -1.88 23.91
CA ASP A 166 -0.08 -1.47 23.03
C ASP A 166 -0.75 -2.65 22.30
N VAL A 167 -0.20 -3.86 22.43
CA VAL A 167 -0.79 -5.09 21.90
C VAL A 167 -1.74 -5.66 22.95
N THR A 168 -3.03 -5.51 22.72
CA THR A 168 -4.07 -6.03 23.62
C THR A 168 -4.30 -7.51 23.33
N VAL A 169 -4.29 -8.31 24.39
CA VAL A 169 -4.54 -9.76 24.33
C VAL A 169 -5.64 -10.14 25.32
N SER A 170 -6.45 -11.14 24.99
CA SER A 170 -7.48 -11.65 25.90
C SER A 170 -6.88 -12.36 27.13
N GLU A 171 -7.71 -12.60 28.14
CA GLU A 171 -7.31 -13.37 29.32
C GLU A 171 -6.74 -14.76 28.94
N GLY A 172 -5.68 -15.18 29.63
CA GLY A 172 -4.98 -16.43 29.33
C GLY A 172 -4.12 -16.37 28.07
N CYS A 173 -3.78 -15.17 27.58
CA CYS A 173 -2.81 -14.96 26.51
C CYS A 173 -1.78 -13.92 26.95
N GLU A 174 -0.52 -14.13 26.59
CA GLU A 174 0.56 -13.17 26.88
C GLU A 174 1.42 -12.90 25.64
N VAL A 175 1.91 -11.67 25.51
CA VAL A 175 2.91 -11.32 24.50
C VAL A 175 4.29 -11.66 25.05
N THR A 176 4.96 -12.63 24.43
CA THR A 176 6.26 -13.15 24.89
C THR A 176 7.44 -12.55 24.15
N GLN A 177 7.23 -12.09 22.92
CA GLN A 177 8.24 -11.43 22.11
C GLN A 177 7.60 -10.33 21.27
N PHE A 178 8.32 -9.23 21.09
CA PHE A 178 7.90 -8.12 20.26
C PHE A 178 9.11 -7.52 19.54
N SER A 179 8.96 -7.19 18.26
CA SER A 179 10.04 -6.58 17.48
C SER A 179 9.50 -5.68 16.37
N MET A 180 10.13 -4.53 16.18
CA MET A 180 9.89 -3.66 15.04
C MET A 180 10.83 -4.06 13.89
N LEU A 181 10.28 -4.56 12.78
CA LEU A 181 11.08 -4.84 11.58
C LEU A 181 11.20 -3.60 10.69
N ARG A 182 10.08 -2.88 10.55
CA ARG A 182 9.98 -1.58 9.88
C ARG A 182 8.95 -0.75 10.65
N ARG A 183 8.97 0.57 10.51
CA ARG A 183 7.99 1.47 11.17
C ARG A 183 6.53 1.22 10.77
N ASP A 184 6.28 0.42 9.72
CA ASP A 184 4.97 -0.03 9.27
C ASP A 184 4.73 -1.55 9.45
N LEU A 185 5.66 -2.27 10.07
CA LEU A 185 5.62 -3.73 10.22
C LEU A 185 6.34 -4.20 11.49
N TYR A 186 5.55 -4.77 12.40
CA TYR A 186 6.01 -5.35 13.67
C TYR A 186 5.72 -6.84 13.68
N HIS A 187 6.54 -7.60 14.42
CA HIS A 187 6.30 -9.00 14.74
C HIS A 187 6.06 -9.13 16.24
N ALA A 188 5.03 -9.89 16.60
CA ALA A 188 4.73 -10.27 17.98
C ALA A 188 4.59 -11.78 18.07
N THR A 189 5.06 -12.36 19.17
CA THR A 189 4.80 -13.76 19.52
C THR A 189 3.89 -13.77 20.73
N VAL A 190 2.73 -14.41 20.60
CA VAL A 190 1.78 -14.58 21.71
C VAL A 190 1.71 -16.03 22.12
N GLN A 191 1.50 -16.28 23.40
CA GLN A 191 1.43 -17.61 23.98
C GLN A 191 0.14 -17.76 24.79
N LEU A 192 -0.63 -18.79 24.51
CA LEU A 192 -1.85 -19.14 25.26
C LEU A 192 -1.45 -19.98 26.48
N THR A 193 -2.05 -19.65 27.63
CA THR A 193 -1.93 -20.42 28.86
C THR A 193 -2.66 -21.77 28.71
N GLN A 194 -2.44 -22.70 29.65
CA GLN A 194 -3.00 -24.05 29.57
C GLN A 194 -4.54 -24.10 29.68
N GLU A 195 -5.16 -23.03 30.19
CA GLU A 195 -6.60 -22.97 30.48
C GLU A 195 -7.43 -22.40 29.32
N SER A 196 -6.82 -21.64 28.41
CA SER A 196 -7.50 -21.02 27.27
C SER A 196 -7.28 -21.79 25.97
N SER A 197 -8.36 -22.20 25.30
CA SER A 197 -8.34 -22.78 23.94
C SER A 197 -8.48 -21.74 22.84
N GLU A 198 -9.00 -20.56 23.18
CA GLU A 198 -9.22 -19.45 22.28
C GLU A 198 -8.60 -18.19 22.89
N ALA A 199 -8.02 -17.34 22.04
CA ALA A 199 -7.56 -16.03 22.44
C ALA A 199 -7.79 -15.01 21.33
N SER A 200 -7.97 -13.74 21.71
CA SER A 200 -8.02 -12.64 20.76
C SER A 200 -6.81 -11.74 20.94
N VAL A 201 -6.32 -11.20 19.82
CA VAL A 201 -5.29 -10.16 19.81
C VAL A 201 -5.81 -8.98 19.03
N GLU A 202 -5.64 -7.78 19.57
CA GLU A 202 -6.06 -6.53 18.93
C GLU A 202 -5.08 -5.39 19.21
N VAL A 203 -5.11 -4.39 18.33
CA VAL A 203 -4.47 -3.09 18.52
C VAL A 203 -5.59 -2.06 18.59
N LEU A 204 -5.67 -1.36 19.72
CA LEU A 204 -6.71 -0.36 19.97
C LEU A 204 -6.49 0.92 19.17
N ALA A 205 -7.54 1.73 19.05
CA ALA A 205 -7.41 3.07 18.49
C ALA A 205 -6.53 3.93 19.41
N GLY A 206 -5.58 4.67 18.84
CA GLY A 206 -4.65 5.51 19.62
C GLY A 206 -3.44 4.81 20.22
N ALA A 207 -3.26 3.51 19.96
CA ALA A 207 -2.09 2.72 20.32
C ALA A 207 -0.78 3.20 19.66
N ALA A 208 -0.85 3.89 18.52
CA ALA A 208 0.29 4.33 17.75
C ALA A 208 0.00 5.67 17.08
N ARG A 209 1.05 6.45 16.81
CA ARG A 209 0.94 7.74 16.11
C ARG A 209 1.57 7.68 14.74
N ALA A 210 0.93 8.25 13.74
CA ALA A 210 1.50 8.44 12.42
C ALA A 210 2.82 9.22 12.51
N ALA A 211 3.88 8.69 11.90
CA ALA A 211 5.18 9.35 11.82
C ALA A 211 5.10 10.76 11.21
N VAL A 212 4.11 10.98 10.34
CA VAL A 212 3.83 12.26 9.71
C VAL A 212 2.45 12.73 10.17
N GLY A 213 2.40 13.92 10.76
CA GLY A 213 1.16 14.54 11.22
C GLY A 213 0.63 14.04 12.56
N GLY A 214 1.24 13.03 13.18
CA GLY A 214 0.97 12.62 14.57
C GLY A 214 -0.43 12.07 14.84
N ARG A 215 -1.18 11.68 13.80
CA ARG A 215 -2.54 11.14 13.89
C ARG A 215 -2.53 9.79 14.59
N CYS A 216 -3.44 9.57 15.53
CA CYS A 216 -3.65 8.27 16.15
C CYS A 216 -4.13 7.22 15.14
N ASN A 217 -3.70 5.96 15.28
CA ASN A 217 -4.19 4.84 14.47
C ASN A 217 -5.66 4.50 14.76
N ALA A 218 -6.33 3.88 13.78
CA ALA A 218 -7.61 3.22 13.96
C ALA A 218 -7.46 1.86 14.68
N GLN A 219 -8.54 1.35 15.25
CA GLN A 219 -8.58 0.03 15.86
C GLN A 219 -8.45 -1.08 14.80
N SER A 220 -7.69 -2.12 15.10
CA SER A 220 -7.60 -3.33 14.27
C SER A 220 -8.88 -4.18 14.39
N ARG A 221 -9.14 -5.04 13.40
CA ARG A 221 -10.06 -6.16 13.64
C ARG A 221 -9.40 -7.15 14.62
N PRO A 222 -10.14 -7.65 15.64
CA PRO A 222 -9.62 -8.67 16.53
C PRO A 222 -9.20 -9.91 15.74
N LEU A 223 -8.00 -10.39 15.99
CA LEU A 223 -7.47 -11.61 15.42
C LEU A 223 -7.72 -12.76 16.40
N GLN A 224 -8.54 -13.71 15.97
CA GLN A 224 -8.84 -14.90 16.77
C GLN A 224 -7.75 -15.95 16.59
N LEU A 225 -7.32 -16.52 17.70
CA LEU A 225 -6.34 -17.58 17.81
C LEU A 225 -7.02 -18.80 18.41
N LEU A 226 -6.79 -19.95 17.79
CA LEU A 226 -7.35 -21.24 18.20
C LEU A 226 -6.18 -22.21 18.37
N ALA A 227 -6.08 -22.80 19.56
CA ALA A 227 -5.06 -23.80 19.91
C ALA A 227 -5.50 -25.23 19.59
#